data_AF-A0A1F9B5Y1-F1
#
_entry.id   AF-A0A1F9B5Y1-F1
#
_cell.length_a   1.000
_cell.length_b   1.000
_cell.length_c   1.000
_cell.angle_alpha   90.00
_cell.angle_beta   90.00
_cell.angle_gamma   90.00
#
_symmetry.space_group_name_H-M   'P 1'
#
loop_
_entity.id
_entity.type
_entity.pdbx_description
1 polymer ?
#
loop_
_entity_poly.entity_id
_entity_poly.type
_entity_poly.pdbx_seq_one_letter_code
_entity_poly.pdbx_strand_id
1 'polypeptide(L)'
;MGSKRLVNDMLSVFDLEIAEGLNSSRAMVARVVFEYNRRTGLRSFRIISPGIPRTIASKLIAWLEKNVDPEDIELGFEARRVVAENLTAPASIS
;
A
#
# COMPACT_ATOMS: atom_id res chain seq x y z
N MET A 1 -27.38 -12.65 17.41
CA MET A 1 -26.88 -11.55 16.55
C MET A 1 -25.49 -11.19 17.06
N GLY A 2 -24.42 -11.67 16.41
CA GLY A 2 -23.07 -11.34 16.85
C GLY A 2 -22.79 -9.87 16.57
N SER A 3 -22.48 -9.09 17.61
CA SER A 3 -22.00 -7.72 17.44
C SER A 3 -20.77 -7.76 16.53
N LYS A 4 -20.80 -7.09 15.38
CA LYS A 4 -19.59 -6.86 14.57
C LYS A 4 -18.53 -6.29 15.52
N ARG A 5 -17.45 -7.04 15.76
CA ARG A 5 -16.30 -6.54 16.52
C ARG A 5 -15.66 -5.47 15.67
N LEU A 6 -15.97 -4.21 15.96
CA LEU A 6 -15.34 -3.07 15.30
C LEU A 6 -13.91 -2.98 15.84
N VAL A 7 -12.94 -3.19 14.97
CA VAL A 7 -11.53 -2.97 15.29
C VAL A 7 -11.31 -1.46 15.30
N ASN A 8 -10.97 -0.91 16.47
CA ASN A 8 -10.73 0.53 16.61
C ASN A 8 -9.35 0.95 16.10
N ASP A 9 -8.37 0.06 16.26
CA ASP A 9 -7.00 0.22 15.81
C ASP A 9 -6.58 -1.04 15.04
N MET A 10 -6.20 -0.87 13.79
CA MET A 10 -5.72 -1.95 12.93
C MET A 10 -4.24 -1.75 12.62
N LEU A 11 -3.46 -2.79 12.91
CA LEU A 11 -2.07 -2.92 12.48
C LEU A 11 -2.00 -4.12 11.54
N SER A 12 -1.59 -3.87 10.30
CA SER A 12 -1.41 -4.92 9.30
C SER A 12 -0.01 -4.83 8.69
N VAL A 13 0.57 -5.99 8.39
CA VAL A 13 1.83 -6.09 7.65
C VAL A 13 1.58 -6.98 6.45
N PHE A 14 1.86 -6.46 5.27
CA PHE A 14 1.64 -7.21 4.02
C PHE A 14 2.78 -6.96 3.03
N ASP A 15 2.95 -7.92 2.14
CA ASP A 15 3.89 -7.83 1.04
C ASP A 15 3.16 -7.27 -0.19
N LEU A 16 3.73 -6.22 -0.78
CA LEU A 16 3.24 -5.54 -1.98
C LEU A 16 4.16 -5.91 -3.14
N GLU A 17 3.62 -6.64 -4.10
CA GLU A 17 4.30 -6.90 -5.37
C GLU A 17 4.21 -5.67 -6.28
N ILE A 18 5.37 -5.19 -6.72
CA ILE A 18 5.56 -4.06 -7.62
C ILE A 18 6.06 -4.60 -8.94
N ALA A 19 5.21 -4.56 -9.96
CA ALA A 19 5.65 -4.83 -11.33
C ALA A 19 6.24 -3.55 -11.95
N GLU A 20 7.54 -3.56 -12.27
CA GLU A 20 8.16 -2.48 -13.05
C GLU A 20 7.81 -2.65 -14.54
N GLY A 21 6.75 -1.98 -15.01
CA GLY A 21 6.42 -1.83 -16.43
C GLY A 21 6.28 -3.14 -17.24
N LEU A 22 5.97 -3.01 -18.53
CA LEU A 22 5.64 -4.13 -19.42
C LEU A 22 6.80 -5.11 -19.69
N ASN A 23 8.05 -4.80 -19.28
CA ASN A 23 9.24 -5.56 -19.66
C ASN A 23 10.17 -5.98 -18.50
N SER A 24 9.83 -5.74 -17.22
CA SER A 24 10.67 -6.27 -16.15
C SER A 24 10.27 -7.70 -15.78
N SER A 25 11.20 -8.63 -15.98
CA SER A 25 11.08 -10.03 -15.53
C SER A 25 11.23 -10.17 -14.00
N ARG A 26 11.40 -9.08 -13.26
CA ARG A 26 11.60 -9.09 -11.80
C ARG A 26 10.55 -8.21 -11.12
N ALA A 27 9.51 -8.85 -10.59
CA ALA A 27 8.66 -8.20 -9.60
C ALA A 27 9.50 -7.85 -8.36
N MET A 28 9.45 -6.60 -7.94
CA MET A 28 10.02 -6.19 -6.65
C MET A 28 8.97 -6.38 -5.57
N VAL A 29 9.37 -6.86 -4.39
CA VAL A 29 8.45 -7.04 -3.26
C VAL A 29 8.79 -6.02 -2.18
N ALA A 30 7.79 -5.21 -1.80
CA ALA A 30 7.87 -4.24 -0.72
C ALA A 30 7.07 -4.73 0.48
N ARG A 31 7.69 -4.81 1.67
CA ARG A 31 6.94 -5.05 2.89
C ARG A 31 6.40 -3.74 3.42
N VAL A 32 5.10 -3.69 3.65
CA VAL A 32 4.35 -2.52 4.07
C VAL A 32 3.78 -2.77 5.46
N VAL A 33 3.99 -1.81 6.36
CA VAL A 33 3.26 -1.69 7.62
C VAL A 33 2.13 -0.69 7.41
N PHE A 34 0.92 -1.10 7.75
CA PHE A 34 -0.28 -0.27 7.70
C PHE A 34 -0.84 -0.11 9.11
N GLU A 35 -1.08 1.13 9.49
CA GLU A 35 -1.73 1.52 10.74
C GLU A 35 -2.99 2.30 10.41
N TYR A 36 -4.10 1.93 11.03
CA TYR A 36 -5.37 2.63 10.88
C TYR A 36 -6.07 2.77 12.22
N ASN A 37 -6.40 4.00 12.58
CA ASN A 37 -7.24 4.31 13.73
C ASN A 37 -8.63 4.72 13.23
N ARG A 38 -9.61 3.84 13.39
CA ARG A 38 -10.98 4.03 12.91
C ARG A 38 -11.69 5.20 13.58
N ARG A 39 -11.35 5.50 14.84
CA ARG A 39 -11.98 6.60 15.60
C ARG A 39 -11.63 7.97 15.06
N THR A 40 -10.40 8.14 14.58
CA THR A 40 -9.89 9.40 14.04
C THR A 40 -9.86 9.43 12.51
N GLY A 41 -10.01 8.27 11.87
CA GLY A 41 -9.82 8.10 10.43
C GLY A 41 -8.36 8.20 9.99
N LEU A 42 -7.41 8.31 10.93
CA LEU A 42 -6.00 8.42 10.61
C LEU A 42 -5.47 7.09 10.09
N ARG A 43 -4.75 7.16 8.98
CA ARG A 43 -4.06 6.02 8.37
C ARG A 43 -2.60 6.38 8.09
N SER A 44 -1.72 5.39 8.21
CA SER A 44 -0.30 5.54 7.92
C SER A 44 0.23 4.29 7.22
N PHE A 45 1.10 4.52 6.24
CA PHE A 45 1.84 3.46 5.55
C PHE A 45 3.34 3.66 5.76
N ARG A 46 4.05 2.58 6.06
CA ARG A 46 5.51 2.56 6.14
C ARG A 46 6.07 1.41 5.34
N ILE A 47 7.01 1.71 4.44
CA ILE A 47 7.76 0.70 3.70
C ILE A 47 8.96 0.29 4.55
N ILE A 48 9.11 -1.00 4.83
CA ILE A 48 10.21 -1.56 5.65
C ILE A 48 11.21 -2.41 4.85
N SER A 49 11.16 -2.34 3.51
CA SER A 49 12.09 -3.06 2.63
C SER A 49 13.40 -2.27 2.43
N PRO A 50 14.57 -2.80 2.86
CA PRO A 50 15.85 -2.08 2.78
C PRO A 50 16.38 -1.90 1.35
N GLY A 51 15.83 -2.62 0.37
CA GLY A 51 16.22 -2.52 -1.05
C GLY A 51 15.44 -1.48 -1.85
N ILE A 52 14.46 -0.78 -1.26
CA ILE A 52 13.62 0.18 -1.98
C ILE A 52 14.17 1.59 -1.81
N PRO A 53 14.56 2.28 -2.90
CA PRO A 53 14.97 3.67 -2.85
C PRO A 53 13.90 4.55 -2.19
N ARG A 54 14.33 5.51 -1.36
CA ARG A 54 13.43 6.42 -0.63
C ARG A 54 12.41 7.11 -1.55
N THR A 55 12.84 7.53 -2.74
CA THR A 55 11.97 8.16 -3.75
C THR A 55 10.85 7.22 -4.22
N ILE A 56 11.16 5.93 -4.40
CA ILE A 56 10.17 4.92 -4.77
C ILE A 56 9.24 4.64 -3.58
N ALA A 57 9.79 4.52 -2.37
CA ALA A 57 8.99 4.37 -1.15
C ALA A 57 7.99 5.51 -0.96
N SER A 58 8.39 6.77 -1.16
CA SER A 58 7.49 7.92 -1.12
C SER A 58 6.36 7.83 -2.16
N LYS A 59 6.68 7.44 -3.40
CA LYS A 59 5.67 7.26 -4.46
C LYS A 59 4.69 6.13 -4.14
N LEU A 60 5.19 5.02 -3.61
CA LEU A 60 4.36 3.88 -3.17
C LEU A 60 3.42 4.28 -2.04
N ILE A 61 3.91 5.02 -1.03
CA ILE A 61 3.08 5.51 0.07
C ILE A 61 1.97 6.42 -0.46
N ALA A 62 2.30 7.40 -1.31
CA ALA A 62 1.30 8.30 -1.89
C ALA A 62 0.25 7.53 -2.72
N TRP A 63 0.67 6.49 -3.43
CA TRP A 63 -0.25 5.62 -4.16
C TRP A 63 -1.13 4.81 -3.21
N LEU A 64 -0.59 4.20 -2.16
CA LEU A 64 -1.34 3.44 -1.15
C LEU A 64 -2.38 4.33 -0.45
N GLU A 65 -2.01 5.54 -0.06
CA GLU A 65 -2.93 6.51 0.51
C GLU A 65 -4.09 6.85 -0.44
N LYS A 66 -3.85 6.91 -1.74
CA LYS A 66 -4.90 7.22 -2.71
C LYS A 66 -5.80 6.02 -3.04
N ASN A 67 -5.28 4.80 -3.01
CA ASN A 67 -5.94 3.63 -3.60
C ASN A 67 -6.37 2.55 -2.60
N VAL A 68 -5.89 2.58 -1.36
CA VAL A 68 -6.25 1.58 -0.33
C VAL A 68 -7.33 2.12 0.59
N ASP A 69 -8.46 1.41 0.63
CA ASP A 69 -9.50 1.58 1.64
C ASP A 69 -9.18 0.72 2.88
N PRO A 70 -9.17 1.29 4.10
CA PRO A 70 -9.02 0.51 5.32
C PRO A 70 -10.04 -0.63 5.47
N GLU A 71 -11.26 -0.48 4.96
CA GLU A 71 -12.28 -1.54 5.02
C GLU A 71 -11.91 -2.75 4.15
N ASP A 72 -11.24 -2.52 3.02
CA ASP A 72 -10.71 -3.61 2.17
C ASP A 72 -9.62 -4.41 2.92
N ILE A 73 -8.88 -3.76 3.83
CA ILE A 73 -7.90 -4.43 4.70
C ILE A 73 -8.56 -5.22 5.82
N GLU A 74 -9.61 -4.68 6.45
CA GLU A 74 -10.39 -5.42 7.47
C GLU A 74 -11.01 -6.71 6.90
N LEU A 75 -11.42 -6.71 5.63
CA LEU A 75 -12.07 -7.85 4.96
C LEU A 75 -11.09 -8.89 4.40
N GLY A 76 -9.79 -8.72 4.64
CA GLY A 76 -8.76 -9.59 4.11
C GLY A 76 -8.30 -9.11 2.75
N PHE A 77 -7.51 -8.03 2.73
CA PHE A 77 -6.85 -7.52 1.54
C PHE A 77 -6.00 -8.62 0.92
N GLU A 78 -6.59 -9.34 -0.03
CA GLU A 78 -5.83 -10.19 -0.93
C GLU A 78 -4.93 -9.24 -1.71
N ALA A 79 -3.61 -9.44 -1.61
CA ALA A 79 -2.61 -8.65 -2.30
C ALA A 79 -2.93 -8.65 -3.80
N ARG A 80 -3.72 -7.67 -4.26
CA ARG A 80 -3.97 -7.46 -5.67
C ARG A 80 -2.60 -7.12 -6.22
N ARG A 81 -2.06 -7.97 -7.09
CA ARG A 81 -0.81 -7.73 -7.81
C ARG A 81 -0.84 -6.30 -8.35
N VAL A 82 -0.13 -5.39 -7.69
CA VAL A 82 -0.20 -3.96 -8.00
C VAL A 82 0.76 -3.71 -9.14
N VAL A 83 0.21 -3.63 -10.34
CA VAL A 83 0.97 -3.15 -11.50
C VAL A 83 1.11 -1.64 -11.32
N ALA A 84 2.28 -1.21 -10.82
CA ALA A 84 2.60 0.19 -10.69
C ALA A 84 3.02 0.74 -12.06
N GLU A 85 2.10 0.70 -13.02
CA GLU A 85 2.21 1.41 -14.28
C GLU A 85 2.27 2.91 -13.94
N ASN A 86 3.37 3.60 -14.28
CA ASN A 86 3.62 5.04 -14.03
C ASN A 86 4.49 5.46 -12.83
N LEU A 87 5.21 4.58 -12.13
CA LEU A 87 6.24 5.07 -11.18
C LEU A 87 7.37 5.89 -11.87
N THR A 88 7.48 5.80 -13.20
CA THR A 88 8.49 6.48 -14.05
C THR A 88 7.96 7.64 -14.88
N ALA A 89 6.66 7.96 -14.87
CA ALA A 89 6.16 9.09 -15.65
C ALA A 89 6.68 10.42 -15.06
N PRO A 90 7.38 11.28 -15.84
CA PRO A 90 7.65 12.64 -15.40
C PRO A 90 6.32 13.36 -15.17
N ALA A 91 6.25 14.19 -14.13
CA ALA A 91 5.07 15.01 -13.87
C ALA A 91 4.76 15.83 -15.13
N SER A 92 3.70 15.46 -15.85
CA SER A 92 3.18 16.27 -16.94
C SER A 92 2.62 17.55 -16.32
N ILE A 93 3.36 18.63 -16.52
CA ILE A 93 2.89 19.99 -16.28
C ILE A 93 1.90 20.29 -17.42
N SER A 94 0.65 20.59 -17.09
CA SER A 94 -0.31 21.25 -17.96
C SER A 94 -1.05 22.29 -17.15
#